data_AF-A0A6I9NA08-F1
#
_entry.id   AF-A0A6I9NA08-F1
#
_cell.length_a   1.000
_cell.length_b   1.000
_cell.length_c   1.000
_cell.angle_alpha   90.00
_cell.angle_beta   90.00
_cell.angle_gamma   90.00
#
_symmetry.space_group_name_H-M   'P 1'
#
loop_
_entity.id
_entity.type
_entity.pdbx_description
1 polymer ?
#
loop_
_entity_poly.entity_id
_entity_poly.type
_entity_poly.pdbx_seq_one_letter_code
_entity_poly.pdbx_strand_id
1 'polypeptide(L)'
;MNFSEIYCTGPILHQVQTAKLFDDDKYFVDMKLRETPDVVLSAFRNLSNESPNNTVPPAKLQEFLSNYFEKPGTEFESWTPPDWHTKPKFLGGIADQQLRNWAAKIHNLWKSLGRKIRTGVKDHPELYSQIYTPHPVVVPGGRFRELYYWDSYWVINGLLLSEMTDTAHGMIQNFLYLVNRYGFIPNGGRIYYERRSQPPFLTLMVESYYRATMDKEFLRAALPALEQEYRFWMQNRSVAVTLNGAEHVLNRYHVQVGSPRPESYTDDLELAEGLTEGDRCPDSYRPNDSRAEAGVTPSLPEPVRWCSRWSGAGIFYRVTFNSHRASPLLFWSGRCTGESRLGLGQMRSFNRYTPVTQHAERPTVTSDCCGHRDRILCRPVSGEDGTRDV
;
A
#
# COMPACT_ATOMS: atom_id res chain seq x y z
N MET A 1 -13.85 -17.19 0.32
CA MET A 1 -12.69 -17.41 -0.55
C MET A 1 -11.88 -18.55 0.05
N ASN A 2 -11.53 -19.56 -0.75
CA ASN A 2 -10.63 -20.62 -0.30
C ASN A 2 -9.19 -20.10 -0.49
N PHE A 3 -8.36 -20.14 0.56
CA PHE A 3 -7.01 -19.59 0.51
C PHE A 3 -6.05 -20.58 -0.15
N SER A 4 -5.00 -20.08 -0.81
CA SER A 4 -3.93 -20.96 -1.28
C SER A 4 -3.23 -21.60 -0.08
N GLU A 5 -3.31 -22.93 0.02
CA GLU A 5 -2.58 -23.75 1.00
C GLU A 5 -1.07 -23.81 0.73
N ILE A 6 -0.60 -23.15 -0.32
CA ILE A 6 0.81 -23.07 -0.69
C ILE A 6 1.35 -21.66 -0.41
N TYR A 7 0.64 -20.63 -0.86
CA TYR A 7 1.14 -19.25 -0.84
C TYR A 7 0.57 -18.39 0.29
N CYS A 8 -0.58 -18.75 0.87
CA CYS A 8 -1.25 -17.93 1.88
C CYS A 8 -1.25 -18.60 3.27
N THR A 9 -1.40 -19.92 3.31
CA THR A 9 -1.47 -20.72 4.54
C THR A 9 -0.82 -22.08 4.32
N GLY A 10 -0.85 -22.96 5.31
CA GLY A 10 -0.51 -24.37 5.14
C GLY A 10 0.95 -24.75 5.47
N PRO A 11 1.24 -26.06 5.48
CA PRO A 11 2.51 -26.58 5.96
C PRO A 11 3.67 -26.30 5.01
N ILE A 12 3.44 -26.16 3.70
CA ILE A 12 4.49 -25.79 2.74
C ILE A 12 5.02 -24.39 3.06
N LEU A 13 4.13 -23.39 3.16
CA LEU A 13 4.50 -22.03 3.52
C LEU A 13 5.26 -22.01 4.85
N HIS A 14 4.71 -22.66 5.88
CA HIS A 14 5.31 -22.67 7.21
C HIS A 14 6.73 -23.26 7.19
N GLN A 15 6.91 -24.46 6.63
CA GLN A 15 8.20 -25.14 6.65
C GLN A 15 9.24 -24.45 5.76
N VAL A 16 8.84 -23.88 4.60
CA VAL A 16 9.78 -23.15 3.73
C VAL A 16 10.28 -21.88 4.40
N GLN A 17 9.38 -21.08 4.98
CA GLN A 17 9.78 -19.82 5.62
C GLN A 17 10.60 -20.07 6.89
N THR A 18 10.17 -20.99 7.75
CA THR A 18 10.92 -21.31 8.99
C THR A 18 12.26 -21.99 8.74
N ALA A 19 12.43 -22.68 7.61
CA ALA A 19 13.73 -23.22 7.19
C ALA A 19 14.70 -22.13 6.70
N LYS A 20 14.25 -20.88 6.50
CA LYS A 20 15.06 -19.73 6.06
C LYS A 20 15.94 -20.06 4.84
N LEU A 21 15.34 -20.72 3.84
CA LEU A 21 16.05 -21.13 2.62
C LEU A 21 16.44 -19.95 1.71
N PHE A 22 15.81 -18.79 1.92
CA PHE A 22 16.06 -17.56 1.17
C PHE A 22 16.22 -16.39 2.14
N ASP A 23 17.00 -15.37 1.74
CA ASP A 23 17.22 -14.16 2.53
C ASP A 23 15.96 -13.26 2.65
N ASP A 24 14.97 -13.50 1.79
CA ASP A 24 13.74 -12.72 1.69
C ASP A 24 12.54 -13.67 1.59
N ASP A 25 11.64 -13.62 2.58
CA ASP A 25 10.40 -14.39 2.62
C ASP A 25 9.52 -14.22 1.38
N LYS A 26 9.57 -13.04 0.74
CA LYS A 26 8.83 -12.77 -0.50
C LYS A 26 9.32 -13.64 -1.66
N TYR A 27 10.56 -14.15 -1.59
CA TYR A 27 11.11 -15.00 -2.65
C TYR A 27 10.24 -16.24 -2.87
N PHE A 28 9.93 -16.99 -1.83
CA PHE A 28 9.14 -18.22 -1.94
C PHE A 28 7.72 -17.94 -2.44
N VAL A 29 7.04 -16.94 -1.85
CA VAL A 29 5.65 -16.64 -2.20
C VAL A 29 5.48 -16.02 -3.58
N ASP A 30 6.57 -15.57 -4.22
CA ASP A 30 6.58 -15.12 -5.62
C ASP A 30 6.91 -16.25 -6.61
N MET A 31 7.31 -17.44 -6.15
CA MET A 31 7.62 -18.57 -7.04
C MET A 31 6.37 -19.05 -7.77
N LYS A 32 6.53 -19.52 -9.00
CA LYS A 32 5.46 -20.13 -9.81
C LYS A 32 5.49 -21.66 -9.66
N LEU A 33 4.34 -22.32 -9.59
CA LEU A 33 4.27 -23.78 -9.63
C LEU A 33 4.58 -24.34 -11.02
N ARG A 34 5.27 -25.47 -11.06
CA ARG A 34 5.48 -26.28 -12.28
C ARG A 34 4.32 -27.24 -12.55
N GLU A 35 3.60 -27.62 -11.51
CA GLU A 35 2.50 -28.58 -11.53
C GLU A 35 1.28 -28.02 -10.78
N THR A 36 0.12 -28.64 -10.96
CA THR A 36 -1.12 -28.21 -10.27
C THR A 36 -0.96 -28.24 -8.74
N PRO A 37 -1.67 -27.36 -7.99
CA PRO A 37 -1.58 -27.33 -6.52
C PRO A 37 -1.81 -28.69 -5.87
N ASP A 38 -2.75 -29.50 -6.38
CA ASP A 38 -3.06 -30.82 -5.83
C ASP A 38 -1.86 -31.78 -5.92
N VAL A 39 -1.13 -31.75 -7.04
CA VAL A 39 0.08 -32.57 -7.24
C VAL A 39 1.18 -32.12 -6.28
N VAL A 40 1.41 -30.80 -6.18
CA VAL A 40 2.44 -30.21 -5.30
C VAL A 40 2.13 -30.50 -3.82
N LEU A 41 0.88 -30.32 -3.40
CA LEU A 41 0.42 -30.61 -2.04
C LEU A 41 0.50 -32.10 -1.71
N SER A 42 0.23 -32.99 -2.67
CA SER A 42 0.33 -34.43 -2.48
C SER A 42 1.79 -34.88 -2.37
N ALA A 43 2.67 -34.35 -3.23
CA ALA A 43 4.10 -34.60 -3.19
C ALA A 43 4.72 -34.14 -1.87
N PHE A 44 4.34 -32.95 -1.39
CA PHE A 44 4.81 -32.46 -0.09
C PHE A 44 4.31 -33.31 1.08
N ARG A 45 3.04 -33.74 1.07
CA ARG A 45 2.47 -34.62 2.10
C ARG A 45 3.26 -35.93 2.21
N ASN A 46 3.62 -36.54 1.08
CA ASN A 46 4.45 -37.75 1.08
C ASN A 46 5.84 -37.47 1.66
N LEU A 47 6.51 -36.41 1.20
CA LEU A 47 7.82 -36.01 1.71
C LEU A 47 7.81 -35.73 3.23
N SER A 48 6.75 -35.08 3.70
CA SER A 48 6.53 -34.78 5.10
C SER A 48 6.34 -36.05 5.93
N ASN A 49 5.54 -37.01 5.46
CA ASN A 49 5.27 -38.27 6.17
C ASN A 49 6.52 -39.17 6.29
N GLU A 50 7.46 -39.06 5.35
CA GLU A 50 8.75 -39.77 5.38
C GLU A 50 9.76 -39.12 6.35
N SER A 51 9.49 -37.89 6.80
CA SER A 51 10.40 -37.11 7.64
C SER A 51 10.07 -37.25 9.13
N PRO A 52 11.08 -37.28 10.04
CA PRO A 52 10.84 -37.32 11.47
C PRO A 52 9.94 -36.15 11.94
N ASN A 53 8.94 -36.45 12.76
CA ASN A 53 7.97 -35.48 13.28
C ASN A 53 7.21 -34.67 12.20
N ASN A 54 7.13 -35.17 10.97
CA ASN A 54 6.56 -34.45 9.82
C ASN A 54 7.29 -33.15 9.48
N THR A 55 8.56 -33.00 9.86
CA THR A 55 9.39 -31.82 9.57
C THR A 55 10.42 -32.17 8.51
N VAL A 56 10.26 -31.60 7.31
CA VAL A 56 11.14 -31.87 6.17
C VAL A 56 12.51 -31.20 6.39
N PRO A 57 13.64 -31.93 6.29
CA PRO A 57 14.97 -31.33 6.40
C PRO A 57 15.23 -30.27 5.32
N PRO A 58 15.97 -29.17 5.61
CA PRO A 58 16.20 -28.07 4.66
C PRO A 58 16.73 -28.51 3.28
N ALA A 59 17.66 -29.46 3.24
CA ALA A 59 18.21 -29.99 1.98
C ALA A 59 17.14 -30.68 1.10
N LYS A 60 16.22 -31.42 1.73
CA LYS A 60 15.10 -32.08 1.03
C LYS A 60 14.03 -31.08 0.62
N LEU A 61 13.81 -30.04 1.41
CA LEU A 61 12.92 -28.95 1.05
C LEU A 61 13.44 -28.16 -0.15
N GLN A 62 14.75 -27.94 -0.23
CA GLN A 62 15.36 -27.29 -1.38
C GLN A 62 15.24 -28.14 -2.67
N GLU A 63 15.40 -29.46 -2.57
CA GLU A 63 15.13 -30.42 -3.66
C GLU A 63 13.66 -30.41 -4.08
N PHE A 64 12.74 -30.34 -3.12
CA PHE A 64 11.31 -30.20 -3.39
C PHE A 64 11.00 -28.91 -4.16
N LEU A 65 11.57 -27.78 -3.72
CA LEU A 65 11.37 -26.49 -4.39
C LEU A 65 11.95 -26.48 -5.81
N SER A 66 13.12 -27.07 -6.05
CA SER A 66 13.71 -27.13 -7.39
C SER A 66 12.86 -27.96 -8.37
N ASN A 67 12.21 -29.01 -7.88
CA ASN A 67 11.38 -29.92 -8.67
C ASN A 67 9.99 -29.34 -8.99
N TYR A 68 9.37 -28.60 -8.07
CA TYR A 68 7.98 -28.16 -8.19
C TYR A 68 7.78 -26.67 -8.42
N PHE A 69 8.82 -25.86 -8.28
CA PHE A 69 8.72 -24.41 -8.40
C PHE A 69 9.70 -23.83 -9.44
N GLU A 70 9.26 -22.79 -10.13
CA GLU A 70 10.08 -21.90 -10.94
C GLU A 70 10.46 -20.66 -10.14
N LYS A 71 11.60 -20.07 -10.47
CA LYS A 71 12.08 -18.85 -9.82
C LYS A 71 11.08 -17.69 -10.01
N PRO A 72 11.01 -16.75 -9.05
CA PRO A 72 10.21 -15.55 -9.16
C PRO A 72 10.49 -14.73 -10.43
N GLY A 73 9.47 -14.11 -11.01
CA GLY A 73 9.56 -13.23 -12.18
C GLY A 73 9.32 -13.90 -13.52
N THR A 74 9.05 -15.21 -13.55
CA THR A 74 8.69 -15.98 -14.76
C THR A 74 7.27 -15.69 -15.24
N GLU A 75 6.44 -15.08 -14.39
CA GLU A 75 5.09 -14.60 -14.65
C GLU A 75 5.04 -13.33 -15.52
N PHE A 76 6.17 -12.66 -15.72
CA PHE A 76 6.26 -11.43 -16.51
C PHE A 76 6.97 -11.64 -17.85
N GLU A 77 6.63 -10.79 -18.80
CA GLU A 77 7.38 -10.58 -20.03
C GLU A 77 7.93 -9.14 -20.06
N SER A 78 9.09 -8.98 -20.71
CA SER A 78 9.68 -7.66 -20.92
C SER A 78 8.73 -6.80 -21.74
N TRP A 79 8.46 -5.59 -21.26
CA TRP A 79 7.58 -4.66 -21.94
C TRP A 79 8.18 -3.25 -21.86
N THR A 80 8.29 -2.62 -23.02
CA THR A 80 8.65 -1.21 -23.12
C THR A 80 7.38 -0.42 -23.43
N PRO A 81 7.08 0.66 -22.68
CA PRO A 81 5.92 1.49 -22.95
C PRO A 81 5.96 2.07 -24.38
N PRO A 82 4.90 1.88 -25.19
CA PRO A 82 4.89 2.27 -26.60
C PRO A 82 4.82 3.79 -26.80
N ASP A 83 4.29 4.50 -25.82
CA ASP A 83 4.15 5.95 -25.76
C ASP A 83 5.37 6.65 -25.13
N TRP A 84 6.41 5.89 -24.75
CA TRP A 84 7.67 6.47 -24.27
C TRP A 84 8.45 7.14 -25.41
N HIS A 85 9.03 8.32 -25.17
CA HIS A 85 9.86 9.00 -26.15
C HIS A 85 11.03 9.76 -25.51
N THR A 86 12.14 9.93 -26.22
CA THR A 86 13.41 10.42 -25.64
C THR A 86 13.40 11.89 -25.14
N LYS A 87 12.39 12.67 -25.51
CA LYS A 87 12.37 14.13 -25.32
C LYS A 87 10.98 14.61 -24.84
N PRO A 88 10.52 14.18 -23.67
CA PRO A 88 9.29 14.71 -23.08
C PRO A 88 9.43 16.21 -22.80
N LYS A 89 8.35 16.96 -23.04
CA LYS A 89 8.33 18.43 -22.97
C LYS A 89 8.83 18.96 -21.63
N PHE A 90 8.56 18.27 -20.53
CA PHE A 90 8.94 18.72 -19.19
C PHE A 90 10.47 18.89 -19.05
N LEU A 91 11.29 18.10 -19.75
CA LEU A 91 12.75 18.23 -19.70
C LEU A 91 13.23 19.58 -20.26
N GLY A 92 12.55 20.11 -21.28
CA GLY A 92 12.84 21.42 -21.85
C GLY A 92 12.58 22.57 -20.87
N GLY A 93 11.67 22.37 -19.91
CA GLY A 93 11.33 23.36 -18.88
C GLY A 93 12.32 23.44 -17.71
N ILE A 94 13.26 22.50 -17.60
CA ILE A 94 14.26 22.49 -16.52
C ILE A 94 15.46 23.32 -16.97
N ALA A 95 15.68 24.49 -16.37
CA ALA A 95 16.76 25.40 -16.76
C ALA A 95 18.16 24.84 -16.42
N ASP A 96 18.31 24.28 -15.21
CA ASP A 96 19.58 23.71 -14.74
C ASP A 96 19.95 22.42 -15.47
N GLN A 97 21.17 22.35 -16.02
CA GLN A 97 21.60 21.22 -16.84
C GLN A 97 21.80 19.93 -16.03
N GLN A 98 22.26 20.02 -14.78
CA GLN A 98 22.46 18.84 -13.94
C GLN A 98 21.11 18.22 -13.54
N LEU A 99 20.15 19.06 -13.15
CA LEU A 99 18.78 18.64 -12.84
C LEU A 99 18.08 18.08 -14.07
N ARG A 100 18.29 18.69 -15.26
CA ARG A 100 17.74 18.17 -16.52
C ARG A 100 18.29 16.78 -16.85
N ASN A 101 19.61 16.59 -16.68
CA ASN A 101 20.25 15.29 -16.91
C ASN A 101 19.76 14.23 -15.91
N TRP A 102 19.59 14.61 -14.63
CA TRP A 102 19.05 13.73 -13.61
C TRP A 102 17.59 13.34 -13.91
N ALA A 103 16.75 14.31 -14.28
CA ALA A 103 15.37 14.06 -14.68
C ALA A 103 15.26 13.16 -15.92
N ALA A 104 16.16 13.33 -16.90
CA ALA A 104 16.25 12.45 -18.05
C ALA A 104 16.62 11.00 -17.66
N LYS A 105 17.45 10.80 -16.62
CA LYS A 105 17.74 9.47 -16.07
C LYS A 105 16.48 8.84 -15.46
N ILE A 106 15.70 9.61 -14.68
CA ILE A 106 14.43 9.13 -14.11
C ILE A 106 13.46 8.73 -15.22
N HIS A 107 13.27 9.58 -16.23
CA HIS A 107 12.39 9.28 -17.36
C HIS A 107 12.83 8.01 -18.13
N ASN A 108 14.13 7.73 -18.20
CA ASN A 108 14.63 6.49 -18.81
C ASN A 108 14.28 5.23 -17.99
N LEU A 109 14.05 5.34 -16.68
CA LEU A 109 13.71 4.18 -15.84
C LEU A 109 12.37 3.55 -16.21
N TRP A 110 11.43 4.30 -16.80
CA TRP A 110 10.14 3.77 -17.25
C TRP A 110 10.27 2.54 -18.17
N LYS A 111 11.30 2.50 -19.02
CA LYS A 111 11.59 1.36 -19.89
C LYS A 111 12.00 0.10 -19.11
N SER A 112 12.65 0.28 -17.97
CA SER A 112 13.15 -0.83 -17.13
C SER A 112 12.15 -1.30 -16.09
N LEU A 113 11.22 -0.44 -15.70
CA LEU A 113 10.20 -0.71 -14.69
C LEU A 113 8.88 -1.23 -15.29
N GLY A 114 8.73 -1.17 -16.61
CA GLY A 114 7.60 -1.76 -17.32
C GLY A 114 7.54 -3.28 -17.18
N ARG A 115 6.37 -3.81 -16.81
CA ARG A 115 6.08 -5.24 -16.74
C ARG A 115 4.77 -5.52 -17.45
N LYS A 116 4.74 -6.59 -18.24
CA LYS A 116 3.50 -7.14 -18.78
C LYS A 116 3.32 -8.54 -18.22
N ILE A 117 2.12 -8.82 -17.72
CA ILE A 117 1.80 -10.14 -17.15
C ILE A 117 1.53 -11.10 -18.30
N ARG A 118 2.15 -12.29 -18.26
CA ARG A 118 1.95 -13.32 -19.28
C ARG A 118 0.52 -13.85 -19.24
N THR A 119 -0.02 -14.25 -20.40
CA THR A 119 -1.37 -14.84 -20.49
C THR A 119 -1.50 -16.13 -19.68
N GLY A 120 -0.40 -16.86 -19.45
CA GLY A 120 -0.40 -18.04 -18.57
C GLY A 120 -0.92 -17.76 -17.15
N VAL A 121 -0.78 -16.54 -16.62
CA VAL A 121 -1.37 -16.16 -15.33
C VAL A 121 -2.89 -16.03 -15.40
N LYS A 122 -3.43 -15.65 -16.56
CA LYS A 122 -4.88 -15.61 -16.82
C LYS A 122 -5.44 -17.02 -17.01
N ASP A 123 -4.72 -17.84 -17.76
CA ASP A 123 -5.19 -19.14 -18.22
C ASP A 123 -5.07 -20.21 -17.12
N HIS A 124 -4.04 -20.10 -16.27
CA HIS A 124 -3.73 -21.01 -15.17
C HIS A 124 -3.43 -20.27 -13.86
N PRO A 125 -4.37 -19.46 -13.32
CA PRO A 125 -4.13 -18.63 -12.15
C PRO A 125 -3.74 -19.43 -10.89
N GLU A 126 -4.12 -20.69 -10.81
CA GLU A 126 -3.80 -21.61 -9.71
C GLU A 126 -2.29 -21.89 -9.56
N LEU A 127 -1.49 -21.67 -10.61
CA LEU A 127 -0.04 -21.90 -10.61
C LEU A 127 0.76 -20.69 -10.10
N TYR A 128 0.10 -19.57 -9.84
CA TYR A 128 0.77 -18.30 -9.54
C TYR A 128 0.22 -17.67 -8.27
N SER A 129 1.09 -16.99 -7.54
CA SER A 129 0.62 -15.97 -6.59
C SER A 129 0.26 -14.65 -7.28
N GLN A 130 0.74 -14.41 -8.51
CA GLN A 130 0.46 -13.20 -9.29
C GLN A 130 -1.02 -13.14 -9.71
N ILE A 131 -1.67 -12.01 -9.42
CA ILE A 131 -3.01 -11.71 -9.92
C ILE A 131 -2.87 -11.16 -11.34
N TYR A 132 -3.60 -11.75 -12.29
CA TYR A 132 -3.65 -11.25 -13.66
C TYR A 132 -4.32 -9.87 -13.74
N THR A 133 -3.72 -8.97 -14.53
CA THR A 133 -4.34 -7.71 -14.97
C THR A 133 -4.16 -7.54 -16.48
N PRO A 134 -5.16 -6.97 -17.20
CA PRO A 134 -5.17 -6.96 -18.66
C PRO A 134 -4.17 -6.02 -19.33
N HIS A 135 -3.76 -4.94 -18.66
CA HIS A 135 -2.80 -3.97 -19.20
C HIS A 135 -1.43 -4.12 -18.53
N PRO A 136 -0.35 -3.68 -19.19
CA PRO A 136 0.97 -3.56 -18.57
C PRO A 136 0.97 -2.60 -17.37
N VAL A 137 1.97 -2.75 -16.50
CA VAL A 137 2.14 -1.94 -15.30
C VAL A 137 3.57 -1.42 -15.21
N VAL A 138 3.75 -0.32 -14.49
CA VAL A 138 5.06 0.17 -14.07
C VAL A 138 5.18 -0.09 -12.57
N VAL A 139 6.22 -0.82 -12.18
CA VAL A 139 6.41 -1.29 -10.79
C VAL A 139 7.39 -0.41 -10.02
N PRO A 140 7.39 -0.42 -8.67
CA PRO A 140 8.36 0.34 -7.87
C PRO A 140 9.81 -0.06 -8.14
N GLY A 141 10.07 -1.36 -8.37
CA GLY A 141 11.40 -1.90 -8.70
C GLY A 141 12.00 -2.78 -7.60
N GLY A 142 13.09 -3.47 -7.94
CA GLY A 142 13.78 -4.39 -7.01
C GLY A 142 12.95 -5.65 -6.72
N ARG A 143 12.71 -5.94 -5.44
CA ARG A 143 11.85 -7.06 -4.99
C ARG A 143 10.37 -6.85 -5.30
N PHE A 144 9.95 -5.61 -5.55
CA PHE A 144 8.57 -5.24 -5.88
C PHE A 144 8.36 -5.38 -7.39
N ARG A 145 7.71 -6.48 -7.78
CA ARG A 145 7.57 -6.89 -9.20
C ARG A 145 6.14 -6.83 -9.68
N GLU A 146 5.21 -6.61 -8.78
CA GLU A 146 3.79 -6.44 -9.03
C GLU A 146 3.40 -4.96 -8.98
N LEU A 147 2.18 -4.66 -9.43
CA LEU A 147 1.55 -3.36 -9.14
C LEU A 147 1.38 -3.21 -7.62
N TYR A 148 1.59 -1.99 -7.12
CA TYR A 148 1.24 -1.55 -5.77
C TYR A 148 0.29 -0.37 -5.86
N TYR A 149 -0.75 -0.36 -5.03
CA TYR A 149 -1.88 0.54 -5.20
C TYR A 149 -1.49 2.02 -5.07
N TRP A 150 -1.10 2.49 -3.87
CA TRP A 150 -0.86 3.93 -3.67
C TRP A 150 0.41 4.43 -4.37
N ASP A 151 1.45 3.60 -4.52
CA ASP A 151 2.67 3.90 -5.28
C ASP A 151 2.33 4.30 -6.71
N SER A 152 1.34 3.60 -7.30
CA SER A 152 0.94 3.81 -8.68
C SER A 152 0.33 5.20 -8.92
N TYR A 153 -0.16 5.90 -7.89
CA TYR A 153 -0.63 7.28 -8.06
C TYR A 153 0.53 8.20 -8.45
N TRP A 154 1.67 8.07 -7.77
CA TRP A 154 2.87 8.85 -8.06
C TRP A 154 3.45 8.46 -9.42
N VAL A 155 3.44 7.16 -9.74
CA VAL A 155 3.86 6.66 -11.06
C VAL A 155 2.97 7.23 -12.16
N ILE A 156 1.64 7.18 -12.03
CA ILE A 156 0.68 7.72 -13.00
C ILE A 156 0.92 9.21 -13.24
N ASN A 157 1.12 10.01 -12.18
CA ASN A 157 1.44 11.44 -12.36
C ASN A 157 2.78 11.65 -13.08
N GLY A 158 3.79 10.83 -12.80
CA GLY A 158 5.08 10.86 -13.50
C GLY A 158 4.99 10.45 -14.97
N LEU A 159 4.13 9.47 -15.28
CA LEU A 159 3.82 9.02 -16.64
C LEU A 159 3.11 10.13 -17.43
N LEU A 160 2.07 10.75 -16.86
CA LEU A 160 1.37 11.87 -17.48
C LEU A 160 2.31 13.06 -17.75
N LEU A 161 3.20 13.38 -16.80
CA LEU A 161 4.24 14.41 -17.00
C LEU A 161 5.23 14.03 -18.12
N SER A 162 5.50 12.73 -18.27
CA SER A 162 6.34 12.17 -19.33
C SER A 162 5.61 12.01 -20.67
N GLU A 163 4.38 12.53 -20.80
CA GLU A 163 3.52 12.39 -21.99
C GLU A 163 3.17 10.92 -22.33
N MET A 164 3.23 10.03 -21.34
CA MET A 164 2.92 8.60 -21.45
C MET A 164 1.48 8.32 -21.01
N THR A 165 0.54 8.95 -21.70
CA THR A 165 -0.89 8.95 -21.37
C THR A 165 -1.54 7.58 -21.55
N ASP A 166 -1.16 6.81 -22.57
CA ASP A 166 -1.74 5.49 -22.85
C ASP A 166 -1.33 4.48 -21.78
N THR A 167 -0.06 4.55 -21.34
CA THR A 167 0.45 3.74 -20.24
C THR A 167 -0.26 4.08 -18.93
N ALA A 168 -0.45 5.37 -18.63
CA ALA A 168 -1.19 5.80 -17.45
C ALA A 168 -2.65 5.32 -17.48
N HIS A 169 -3.32 5.43 -18.65
CA HIS A 169 -4.68 4.95 -18.85
C HIS A 169 -4.80 3.43 -18.58
N GLY A 170 -3.91 2.63 -19.17
CA GLY A 170 -3.89 1.18 -18.97
C GLY A 170 -3.69 0.77 -17.51
N MET A 171 -2.81 1.47 -16.79
CA MET A 171 -2.63 1.24 -15.34
C MET A 171 -3.91 1.54 -14.54
N ILE A 172 -4.63 2.62 -14.85
CA ILE A 172 -5.91 2.93 -14.19
C ILE A 172 -6.95 1.86 -14.53
N GLN A 173 -7.00 1.40 -15.77
CA GLN A 173 -7.90 0.31 -16.18
C GLN A 173 -7.62 -0.99 -15.41
N ASN A 174 -6.37 -1.31 -15.09
CA ASN A 174 -6.04 -2.44 -14.22
C ASN A 174 -6.63 -2.28 -12.81
N PHE A 175 -6.59 -1.08 -12.24
CA PHE A 175 -7.19 -0.83 -10.94
C PHE A 175 -8.71 -0.94 -10.96
N LEU A 176 -9.38 -0.42 -12.00
CA LEU A 176 -10.82 -0.60 -12.20
C LEU A 176 -11.17 -2.09 -12.35
N TYR A 177 -10.35 -2.85 -13.07
CA TYR A 177 -10.48 -4.31 -13.18
C TYR A 177 -10.39 -5.00 -11.81
N LEU A 178 -9.44 -4.62 -10.97
CA LEU A 178 -9.29 -5.18 -9.62
C LEU A 178 -10.48 -4.85 -8.73
N VAL A 179 -11.00 -3.62 -8.76
CA VAL A 179 -12.22 -3.25 -8.01
C VAL A 179 -13.41 -4.08 -8.48
N ASN A 180 -13.61 -4.24 -9.79
CA ASN A 180 -14.72 -5.04 -10.29
C ASN A 180 -14.62 -6.51 -9.87
N ARG A 181 -13.39 -7.05 -9.75
CA ARG A 181 -13.14 -8.44 -9.38
C ARG A 181 -13.24 -8.69 -7.86
N TYR A 182 -12.70 -7.78 -7.04
CA TYR A 182 -12.53 -8.00 -5.60
C TYR A 182 -13.42 -7.09 -4.73
N GLY A 183 -14.05 -6.08 -5.31
CA GLY A 183 -14.78 -5.02 -4.60
C GLY A 183 -13.89 -3.89 -4.08
N PHE A 184 -12.57 -4.04 -4.17
CA PHE A 184 -11.56 -3.07 -3.75
C PHE A 184 -10.24 -3.36 -4.47
N ILE A 185 -9.23 -2.50 -4.26
CA ILE A 185 -7.87 -2.74 -4.79
C ILE A 185 -7.01 -3.39 -3.70
N PRO A 186 -6.50 -4.61 -3.90
CA PRO A 186 -5.51 -5.22 -3.01
C PRO A 186 -4.23 -4.38 -2.91
N ASN A 187 -3.49 -4.52 -1.80
CA ASN A 187 -2.24 -3.81 -1.56
C ASN A 187 -1.29 -3.86 -2.77
N GLY A 188 -1.15 -5.05 -3.36
CA GLY A 188 -0.50 -5.25 -4.64
C GLY A 188 -1.09 -6.43 -5.42
N GLY A 189 -0.56 -6.67 -6.61
CA GLY A 189 -1.05 -7.69 -7.55
C GLY A 189 -0.76 -9.15 -7.17
N ARG A 190 -0.91 -9.55 -5.90
CA ARG A 190 -0.65 -10.93 -5.43
C ARG A 190 -1.78 -11.46 -4.57
N ILE A 191 -2.04 -12.77 -4.63
CA ILE A 191 -3.16 -13.40 -3.92
C ILE A 191 -3.02 -13.28 -2.39
N TYR A 192 -1.80 -13.22 -1.86
CA TYR A 192 -1.57 -13.00 -0.42
C TYR A 192 -1.84 -11.56 0.04
N TYR A 193 -2.17 -10.65 -0.89
CA TYR A 193 -2.67 -9.30 -0.59
C TYR A 193 -4.21 -9.19 -0.62
N GLU A 194 -4.96 -10.24 -1.00
CA GLU A 194 -6.42 -10.20 -1.20
C GLU A 194 -7.26 -9.88 0.06
N ARG A 195 -6.64 -9.73 1.23
CA ARG A 195 -7.33 -9.30 2.46
C ARG A 195 -7.12 -7.84 2.83
N ARG A 196 -6.07 -7.21 2.28
CA ARG A 196 -5.67 -5.85 2.65
C ARG A 196 -5.57 -4.96 1.43
N SER A 197 -6.05 -3.73 1.57
CA SER A 197 -5.90 -2.69 0.55
C SER A 197 -4.61 -1.90 0.77
N GLN A 198 -4.60 -0.67 0.29
CA GLN A 198 -3.63 0.39 0.56
C GLN A 198 -4.38 1.73 0.60
N PRO A 199 -3.73 2.86 0.88
CA PRO A 199 -4.40 4.16 0.81
C PRO A 199 -5.16 4.33 -0.53
N PRO A 200 -6.47 4.69 -0.49
CA PRO A 200 -7.33 4.66 -1.68
C PRO A 200 -7.14 5.88 -2.58
N PHE A 201 -6.19 5.78 -3.50
CA PHE A 201 -5.84 6.84 -4.44
C PHE A 201 -6.54 6.70 -5.81
N LEU A 202 -7.37 5.68 -6.06
CA LEU A 202 -7.97 5.45 -7.39
C LEU A 202 -8.73 6.66 -7.94
N THR A 203 -9.54 7.32 -7.12
CA THR A 203 -10.26 8.53 -7.58
C THR A 203 -9.29 9.65 -7.97
N LEU A 204 -8.18 9.80 -7.24
CA LEU A 204 -7.13 10.78 -7.57
C LEU A 204 -6.39 10.41 -8.85
N MET A 205 -6.16 9.12 -9.12
CA MET A 205 -5.60 8.66 -10.39
C MET A 205 -6.52 8.99 -11.57
N VAL A 206 -7.82 8.69 -11.44
CA VAL A 206 -8.84 9.02 -12.46
C VAL A 206 -8.93 10.53 -12.65
N GLU A 207 -8.87 11.31 -11.57
CA GLU A 207 -8.85 12.77 -11.65
C GLU A 207 -7.60 13.30 -12.37
N SER A 208 -6.40 12.83 -12.02
CA SER A 208 -5.16 13.22 -12.69
C SER A 208 -5.23 12.94 -14.19
N TYR A 209 -5.73 11.76 -14.57
CA TYR A 209 -5.93 11.41 -15.98
C TYR A 209 -6.96 12.31 -16.67
N TYR A 210 -8.12 12.54 -16.04
CA TYR A 210 -9.14 13.43 -16.58
C TYR A 210 -8.62 14.86 -16.76
N ARG A 211 -7.84 15.40 -15.82
CA ARG A 211 -7.24 16.73 -15.94
C ARG A 211 -6.24 16.82 -17.08
N ALA A 212 -5.52 15.73 -17.38
CA ALA A 212 -4.55 15.68 -18.47
C ALA A 212 -5.20 15.53 -19.85
N THR A 213 -6.35 14.84 -19.94
CA THR A 213 -6.94 14.40 -21.22
C THR A 213 -8.30 15.04 -21.54
N MET A 214 -8.99 15.53 -20.52
CA MET A 214 -10.40 15.93 -20.56
C MET A 214 -11.36 14.83 -21.04
N ASP A 215 -10.96 13.55 -20.90
CA ASP A 215 -11.76 12.40 -21.31
C ASP A 215 -12.94 12.15 -20.36
N LYS A 216 -14.10 12.72 -20.72
CA LYS A 216 -15.35 12.57 -19.97
C LYS A 216 -15.96 11.17 -20.11
N GLU A 217 -15.68 10.45 -21.20
CA GLU A 217 -16.22 9.11 -21.41
C GLU A 217 -15.53 8.12 -20.46
N PHE A 218 -14.20 8.18 -20.38
CA PHE A 218 -13.45 7.39 -19.41
C PHE A 218 -13.85 7.71 -17.97
N LEU A 219 -13.98 8.99 -17.62
CA LEU A 219 -14.45 9.40 -16.30
C LEU A 219 -15.80 8.76 -15.97
N ARG A 220 -16.77 8.82 -16.88
CA ARG A 220 -18.10 8.19 -16.69
C ARG A 220 -18.02 6.67 -16.58
N ALA A 221 -17.17 6.02 -17.37
CA ALA A 221 -16.96 4.58 -17.31
C ALA A 221 -16.29 4.12 -15.99
N ALA A 222 -15.46 4.96 -15.37
CA ALA A 222 -14.80 4.64 -14.11
C ALA A 222 -15.73 4.76 -12.88
N LEU A 223 -16.77 5.61 -12.94
CA LEU A 223 -17.64 5.92 -11.79
C LEU A 223 -18.19 4.69 -11.05
N PRO A 224 -18.71 3.65 -11.71
CA PRO A 224 -19.26 2.49 -11.00
C PRO A 224 -18.23 1.78 -10.13
N ALA A 225 -16.99 1.63 -10.61
CA ALA A 225 -15.91 1.04 -9.83
C ALA A 225 -15.48 1.96 -8.69
N LEU A 226 -15.37 3.28 -8.90
CA LEU A 226 -15.07 4.23 -7.82
C LEU A 226 -16.10 4.15 -6.69
N GLU A 227 -17.39 4.04 -7.03
CA GLU A 227 -18.46 3.89 -6.04
C GLU A 227 -18.37 2.53 -5.32
N GLN A 228 -18.04 1.46 -6.04
CA GLN A 228 -17.86 0.13 -5.46
C GLN A 228 -16.72 0.11 -4.43
N GLU A 229 -15.56 0.69 -4.76
CA GLU A 229 -14.44 0.79 -3.82
C GLU A 229 -14.83 1.63 -2.59
N TYR A 230 -15.52 2.76 -2.80
CA TYR A 230 -16.03 3.56 -1.67
C TYR A 230 -16.96 2.75 -0.75
N ARG A 231 -17.87 1.94 -1.32
CA ARG A 231 -18.74 1.06 -0.53
C ARG A 231 -17.94 0.04 0.26
N PHE A 232 -16.87 -0.53 -0.29
CA PHE A 232 -15.96 -1.39 0.47
C PHE A 232 -15.41 -0.70 1.71
N TRP A 233 -14.88 0.52 1.58
CA TRP A 233 -14.35 1.27 2.72
C TRP A 233 -15.42 1.57 3.77
N MET A 234 -16.62 1.96 3.33
CA MET A 234 -17.72 2.27 4.23
C MET A 234 -18.31 1.03 4.92
N GLN A 235 -18.32 -0.12 4.27
CA GLN A 235 -18.89 -1.35 4.84
C GLN A 235 -17.88 -2.09 5.73
N ASN A 236 -16.61 -2.12 5.31
CA ASN A 236 -15.62 -3.04 5.90
C ASN A 236 -14.57 -2.34 6.75
N ARG A 237 -14.47 -1.00 6.69
CA ARG A 237 -13.43 -0.21 7.35
C ARG A 237 -13.97 0.97 8.14
N SER A 238 -15.29 1.18 8.17
CA SER A 238 -15.89 2.28 8.93
C SER A 238 -16.07 1.94 10.41
N VAL A 239 -16.08 2.97 11.25
CA VAL A 239 -16.33 2.90 12.68
C VAL A 239 -17.09 4.16 13.11
N ALA A 240 -18.12 3.98 13.93
CA ALA A 240 -18.82 5.08 14.58
C ALA A 240 -18.02 5.57 15.79
N VAL A 241 -17.82 6.88 15.88
CA VAL A 241 -17.09 7.55 16.95
C VAL A 241 -17.97 8.65 17.53
N THR A 242 -18.26 8.58 18.82
CA THR A 242 -19.01 9.63 19.52
C THR A 242 -18.07 10.70 20.03
N LEU A 243 -18.27 11.95 19.61
CA LEU A 243 -17.54 13.12 20.10
C LEU A 243 -18.56 14.18 20.53
N ASN A 244 -18.49 14.62 21.78
CA ASN A 244 -19.39 15.64 22.35
C ASN A 244 -20.89 15.31 22.15
N GLY A 245 -21.26 14.03 22.24
CA GLY A 245 -22.64 13.56 22.04
C GLY A 245 -23.09 13.46 20.59
N ALA A 246 -22.26 13.86 19.61
CA ALA A 246 -22.53 13.64 18.19
C ALA A 246 -21.82 12.38 17.69
N GLU A 247 -22.52 11.58 16.88
CA GLU A 247 -21.96 10.40 16.24
C GLU A 247 -21.32 10.78 14.89
N HIS A 248 -20.08 10.35 14.68
CA HIS A 248 -19.32 10.55 13.45
C HIS A 248 -18.87 9.21 12.90
N VAL A 249 -19.09 8.97 11.61
CA VAL A 249 -18.56 7.78 10.92
C VAL A 249 -17.21 8.13 10.32
N LEU A 250 -16.17 7.43 10.74
CA LEU A 250 -14.81 7.53 10.23
C LEU A 250 -14.36 6.18 9.69
N ASN A 251 -13.22 6.12 9.02
CA ASN A 251 -12.62 4.87 8.60
C ASN A 251 -11.26 4.65 9.26
N ARG A 252 -10.92 3.38 9.43
CA ARG A 252 -9.63 2.93 9.93
C ARG A 252 -9.08 1.82 9.04
N TYR A 253 -7.76 1.77 8.88
CA TYR A 253 -7.12 0.57 8.34
C TYR A 253 -7.29 -0.57 9.35
N HIS A 254 -7.87 -1.67 8.88
CA HIS A 254 -8.27 -2.77 9.76
C HIS A 254 -8.44 -4.05 8.94
N VAL A 255 -7.43 -4.90 9.00
CA VAL A 255 -7.39 -6.17 8.27
C VAL A 255 -7.73 -7.31 9.22
N GLN A 256 -8.63 -8.20 8.81
CA GLN A 256 -8.99 -9.40 9.58
C GLN A 256 -8.11 -10.59 9.17
N VAL A 257 -6.97 -10.75 9.84
CA VAL A 257 -6.04 -11.87 9.65
C VAL A 257 -5.57 -12.38 11.01
N GLY A 258 -5.46 -13.71 11.15
CA GLY A 258 -4.98 -14.39 12.36
C GLY A 258 -3.70 -15.20 12.11
N SER A 259 -2.94 -14.88 11.05
CA SER A 259 -1.73 -15.58 10.63
C SER A 259 -0.66 -14.58 10.19
N PRO A 260 0.64 -14.95 10.24
CA PRO A 260 1.72 -14.13 9.72
C PRO A 260 1.51 -13.77 8.24
N ARG A 261 2.03 -12.60 7.83
CA ARG A 261 2.02 -12.20 6.41
C ARG A 261 2.92 -13.13 5.61
N PRO A 262 2.45 -13.75 4.51
CA PRO A 262 3.26 -14.70 3.75
C PRO A 262 4.56 -14.12 3.21
N GLU A 263 4.61 -12.83 2.88
CA GLU A 263 5.79 -12.14 2.34
C GLU A 263 6.75 -11.56 3.42
N SER A 264 6.44 -11.76 4.70
CA SER A 264 7.21 -11.32 5.86
C SER A 264 6.93 -12.26 7.04
N TYR A 265 6.91 -13.55 6.74
CA TYR A 265 6.42 -14.61 7.60
C TYR A 265 7.30 -14.81 8.83
N THR A 266 8.63 -14.90 8.65
CA THR A 266 9.56 -15.07 9.77
C THR A 266 9.60 -13.83 10.64
N ASP A 267 9.58 -12.65 10.03
CA ASP A 267 9.56 -11.38 10.78
C ASP A 267 8.33 -11.28 11.68
N ASP A 268 7.16 -11.64 11.14
CA ASP A 268 5.89 -11.63 11.88
C ASP A 268 5.88 -12.71 12.98
N LEU A 269 6.45 -13.89 12.74
CA LEU A 269 6.59 -14.95 13.76
C LEU A 269 7.52 -14.53 14.90
N GLU A 270 8.73 -14.06 14.58
CA GLU A 270 9.72 -13.64 15.57
C GLU A 270 9.19 -12.50 16.44
N LEU A 271 8.47 -11.55 15.84
CA LEU A 271 7.79 -10.49 16.58
C LEU A 271 6.74 -11.06 17.54
N ALA A 272 5.94 -12.03 17.10
CA ALA A 272 4.90 -12.65 17.93
C ALA A 272 5.46 -13.50 19.07
N GLU A 273 6.58 -14.21 18.85
CA GLU A 273 7.27 -15.00 19.87
C GLU A 273 7.80 -14.14 21.01
N GLY A 274 8.29 -12.93 20.68
CA GLY A 274 8.77 -11.92 21.63
C GLY A 274 7.68 -11.29 22.52
N LEU A 275 6.39 -11.56 22.26
CA LEU A 275 5.28 -11.07 23.09
C LEU A 275 5.10 -11.92 24.35
N THR A 276 4.83 -11.26 25.47
CA THR A 276 4.50 -11.94 26.73
C THR A 276 3.17 -12.69 26.61
N GLU A 277 2.97 -13.73 27.43
CA GLU A 277 1.80 -14.63 27.34
C GLU A 277 0.45 -13.90 27.49
N GLY A 278 0.42 -12.75 28.20
CA GLY A 278 -0.76 -11.88 28.29
C GLY A 278 -1.00 -10.97 27.08
N ASP A 279 0.03 -10.74 26.26
CA ASP A 279 -0.03 -9.93 25.04
C ASP A 279 -0.27 -10.78 23.78
N ARG A 280 -0.12 -12.12 23.87
CA ARG A 280 -0.45 -13.09 22.82
C ARG A 280 -1.96 -13.22 22.66
N CYS A 281 -2.55 -12.28 21.93
CA CYS A 281 -3.94 -12.35 21.50
C CYS A 281 -4.03 -13.15 20.17
N PRO A 282 -5.16 -13.82 19.85
CA PRO A 282 -5.41 -14.42 18.53
C PRO A 282 -5.22 -13.44 17.35
N ASP A 283 -5.19 -12.16 17.66
CA ASP A 283 -5.02 -11.05 16.75
C ASP A 283 -3.59 -10.43 16.73
N SER A 284 -2.58 -11.12 17.26
CA SER A 284 -1.21 -10.57 17.34
C SER A 284 -0.63 -10.13 15.98
N TYR A 285 -1.06 -10.76 14.89
CA TYR A 285 -0.62 -10.45 13.51
C TYR A 285 -1.41 -9.30 12.86
N ARG A 286 -2.67 -9.06 13.27
CA ARG A 286 -3.58 -8.05 12.69
C ARG A 286 -2.98 -6.63 12.60
N PRO A 287 -2.27 -6.13 13.63
CA PRO A 287 -1.62 -4.82 13.55
C PRO A 287 -0.64 -4.70 12.38
N ASN A 288 0.14 -5.75 12.08
CA ASN A 288 1.12 -5.71 10.98
C ASN A 288 0.44 -5.65 9.61
N ASP A 289 -0.62 -6.43 9.40
CA ASP A 289 -1.43 -6.34 8.19
C ASP A 289 -2.10 -4.96 8.03
N SER A 290 -2.63 -4.40 9.12
CA SER A 290 -3.29 -3.08 9.10
C SER A 290 -2.30 -1.94 8.84
N ARG A 291 -1.05 -2.11 9.26
CA ARG A 291 0.07 -1.20 8.95
C ARG A 291 0.53 -1.31 7.51
N ALA A 292 0.60 -2.53 6.97
CA ALA A 292 0.82 -2.75 5.55
C ALA A 292 -0.30 -2.14 4.70
N GLU A 293 -1.56 -2.26 5.13
CA GLU A 293 -2.72 -1.57 4.52
C GLU A 293 -2.60 -0.04 4.60
N ALA A 294 -1.98 0.50 5.65
CA ALA A 294 -1.72 1.93 5.78
C ALA A 294 -0.54 2.44 4.93
N GLY A 295 0.28 1.54 4.36
CA GLY A 295 1.54 1.89 3.71
C GLY A 295 2.68 2.25 4.69
N VAL A 296 2.55 1.89 5.97
CA VAL A 296 3.51 2.23 7.04
C VAL A 296 4.01 0.95 7.73
N THR A 297 4.85 0.18 7.05
CA THR A 297 5.61 -0.90 7.69
C THR A 297 6.84 -0.30 8.38
N PRO A 298 7.04 -0.46 9.70
CA PRO A 298 8.20 0.08 10.37
C PRO A 298 9.47 -0.64 9.92
N SER A 299 10.58 0.08 9.94
CA SER A 299 11.92 -0.46 9.77
C SER A 299 12.57 -0.89 11.09
N LEU A 300 11.84 -0.94 12.21
CA LEU A 300 12.40 -1.20 13.54
C LEU A 300 11.48 -2.07 14.43
N PRO A 301 12.07 -3.00 15.22
CA PRO A 301 11.35 -3.76 16.22
C PRO A 301 11.23 -2.91 17.49
N GLU A 302 10.09 -2.25 17.68
CA GLU A 302 9.70 -1.72 19.00
C GLU A 302 8.67 -2.69 19.60
N PRO A 303 9.07 -3.60 20.52
CA PRO A 303 8.22 -4.72 20.93
C PRO A 303 7.13 -4.37 21.95
N VAL A 304 6.85 -3.11 22.26
CA VAL A 304 6.13 -2.78 23.51
C VAL A 304 4.96 -1.81 23.24
N ARG A 305 3.74 -2.28 23.56
CA ARG A 305 2.42 -1.59 23.62
C ARG A 305 1.55 -1.46 22.37
N TRP A 306 1.35 -2.50 21.55
CA TRP A 306 0.50 -2.29 20.34
C TRP A 306 -0.57 -3.34 20.02
N CYS A 307 -0.87 -4.30 20.90
CA CYS A 307 -2.00 -5.22 20.71
C CYS A 307 -3.39 -4.54 20.81
N SER A 308 -3.50 -3.34 21.41
CA SER A 308 -4.81 -2.73 21.72
C SER A 308 -5.14 -1.40 21.02
N ARG A 309 -4.20 -0.76 20.29
CA ARG A 309 -4.40 0.66 19.90
C ARG A 309 -3.77 1.15 18.59
N TRP A 310 -3.53 0.29 17.60
CA TRP A 310 -3.28 0.79 16.24
C TRP A 310 -4.58 0.90 15.44
N SER A 311 -5.10 2.11 15.33
CA SER A 311 -6.12 2.49 14.36
C SER A 311 -5.60 3.71 13.60
N GLY A 312 -4.92 3.47 12.48
CA GLY A 312 -4.62 4.56 11.55
C GLY A 312 -5.95 5.14 11.05
N ALA A 313 -6.25 6.39 11.41
CA ALA A 313 -7.45 7.07 10.95
C ALA A 313 -7.20 7.65 9.55
N GLY A 314 -8.00 7.22 8.59
CA GLY A 314 -8.11 7.84 7.27
C GLY A 314 -9.50 8.45 7.16
N ILE A 315 -9.60 9.71 6.74
CA ILE A 315 -10.90 10.27 6.37
C ILE A 315 -11.10 9.99 4.89
N PHE A 316 -12.17 9.26 4.56
CA PHE A 316 -12.55 8.96 3.18
C PHE A 316 -13.89 9.63 2.88
N TYR A 317 -13.93 10.44 1.83
CA TYR A 317 -15.12 11.21 1.48
C TYR A 317 -15.85 10.58 0.30
N ARG A 318 -17.17 10.78 0.29
CA ARG A 318 -18.05 10.40 -0.81
C ARG A 318 -17.74 11.27 -2.03
N VAL A 319 -17.56 10.65 -3.18
CA VAL A 319 -17.45 11.36 -4.45
C VAL A 319 -18.85 11.82 -4.89
N THR A 320 -19.09 13.12 -4.98
CA THR A 320 -20.31 13.70 -5.55
C THR A 320 -19.97 14.51 -6.80
N PHE A 321 -20.57 14.16 -7.94
CA PHE A 321 -20.44 14.90 -9.19
C PHE A 321 -21.70 15.72 -9.44
N ASN A 322 -21.58 17.04 -9.51
CA ASN A 322 -22.66 17.92 -9.95
C ASN A 322 -22.46 18.28 -11.43
N SER A 323 -23.53 18.28 -12.22
CA SER A 323 -23.51 18.37 -13.69
C SER A 323 -22.91 19.66 -14.25
N HIS A 324 -22.55 20.64 -13.41
CA HIS A 324 -21.92 21.90 -13.79
C HIS A 324 -20.51 22.10 -13.23
N ARG A 325 -20.02 21.19 -12.36
CA ARG A 325 -18.65 21.18 -11.82
C ARG A 325 -18.21 19.75 -11.52
N ALA A 326 -17.33 19.21 -12.36
CA ALA A 326 -16.57 18.01 -12.01
C ALA A 326 -15.48 18.40 -11.01
N SER A 327 -15.75 18.25 -9.72
CA SER A 327 -14.74 18.37 -8.67
C SER A 327 -14.89 17.17 -7.74
N PRO A 328 -14.02 16.15 -7.84
CA PRO A 328 -13.94 15.10 -6.84
C PRO A 328 -13.46 15.74 -5.53
N LEU A 329 -14.35 15.87 -4.55
CA LEU A 329 -13.94 16.24 -3.20
C LEU A 329 -13.51 14.97 -2.46
N LEU A 330 -12.25 14.58 -2.61
CA LEU A 330 -11.58 13.70 -1.64
C LEU A 330 -10.61 14.54 -0.81
N PHE A 331 -10.88 14.61 0.49
CA PHE A 331 -9.89 15.05 1.47
C PHE A 331 -9.28 13.81 2.12
N TRP A 332 -7.98 13.61 1.95
CA TRP A 332 -7.24 12.68 2.79
C TRP A 332 -6.55 13.50 3.88
N SER A 333 -6.93 13.27 5.14
CA SER A 333 -6.15 13.76 6.27
C SER A 333 -5.84 12.61 7.21
N GLY A 334 -4.66 12.02 7.06
CA GLY A 334 -4.09 11.15 8.08
C GLY A 334 -3.50 11.99 9.21
N ARG A 335 -4.02 11.88 10.43
CA ARG A 335 -3.29 12.29 11.64
C ARG A 335 -2.85 11.02 12.36
N CYS A 336 -1.54 10.76 12.36
CA CYS A 336 -0.94 9.80 13.29
C CYS A 336 -0.95 10.45 14.68
N THR A 337 -1.89 10.10 15.54
CA THR A 337 -1.81 10.46 16.97
C THR A 337 -0.90 9.45 17.66
N GLY A 338 0.40 9.60 17.47
CA GLY A 338 1.42 9.12 18.38
C GLY A 338 1.86 10.29 19.26
N GLU A 339 1.95 10.10 20.57
CA GLU A 339 2.56 11.07 21.47
C GLU A 339 4.03 11.27 21.07
N SER A 340 4.30 12.30 20.27
CA SER A 340 5.64 12.87 20.11
C SER A 340 5.49 14.28 19.54
N ARG A 341 5.86 15.28 20.34
CA ARG A 341 5.94 16.69 19.93
C ARG A 341 6.94 16.82 18.78
N LEU A 342 6.50 16.93 17.53
CA LEU A 342 7.35 17.39 16.43
C LEU A 342 6.56 18.23 15.42
N GLY A 343 6.96 19.51 15.33
CA GLY A 343 7.01 20.34 14.12
C GLY A 343 5.74 20.55 13.28
N LEU A 344 5.09 21.71 13.45
CA LEU A 344 4.11 22.26 12.52
C LEU A 344 4.74 22.57 11.15
N GLY A 345 4.48 21.73 10.15
CA GLY A 345 4.69 22.05 8.73
C GLY A 345 3.44 22.68 8.13
N GLN A 346 3.46 23.99 7.90
CA GLN A 346 2.42 24.73 7.16
C GLN A 346 2.33 24.26 5.71
N MET A 347 1.18 23.73 5.28
CA MET A 347 0.83 23.65 3.86
C MET A 347 -0.09 24.82 3.51
N ARG A 348 0.42 25.72 2.65
CA ARG A 348 -0.22 27.00 2.30
C ARG A 348 -1.58 26.79 1.65
N SER A 349 -2.55 27.56 2.15
CA SER A 349 -3.93 27.71 1.67
C SER A 349 -3.98 28.13 0.19
N PHE A 350 -4.75 27.39 -0.61
CA PHE A 350 -5.37 27.93 -1.82
C PHE A 350 -6.85 28.19 -1.52
N ASN A 351 -7.16 29.46 -1.27
CA ASN A 351 -8.51 29.96 -1.01
C ASN A 351 -9.35 29.99 -2.29
N ARG A 352 -10.49 29.30 -2.25
CA ARG A 352 -11.86 29.72 -2.61
C ARG A 352 -12.61 28.46 -2.99
N TYR A 353 -13.58 28.04 -2.18
CA TYR A 353 -14.93 27.65 -2.60
C TYR A 353 -15.76 27.26 -1.36
N THR A 354 -17.07 27.47 -1.51
CA THR A 354 -18.16 27.46 -0.53
C THR A 354 -18.31 26.13 0.21
N PRO A 355 -18.49 26.10 1.55
CA PRO A 355 -18.72 24.86 2.29
C PRO A 355 -20.16 24.39 2.11
N VAL A 356 -20.35 23.15 1.62
CA VAL A 356 -21.51 22.34 1.99
C VAL A 356 -21.04 21.41 3.11
N THR A 357 -20.91 22.00 4.30
CA THR A 357 -20.70 21.29 5.57
C THR A 357 -21.71 21.87 6.56
N GLN A 358 -22.93 21.33 6.58
CA GLN A 358 -23.74 21.39 7.79
C GLN A 358 -23.26 20.24 8.68
N HIS A 359 -22.89 20.56 9.93
CA HIS A 359 -22.37 19.66 10.98
C HIS A 359 -20.84 19.50 11.12
N ALA A 360 -20.10 20.61 10.97
CA ALA A 360 -18.84 20.79 11.68
C ALA A 360 -18.69 22.28 12.04
N GLU A 361 -19.43 22.73 13.06
CA GLU A 361 -19.22 24.05 13.64
C GLU A 361 -17.92 24.08 14.45
N ARG A 362 -17.10 25.11 14.19
CA ARG A 362 -15.90 25.42 14.97
C ARG A 362 -16.34 25.92 16.35
N PRO A 363 -15.77 25.43 17.46
CA PRO A 363 -15.95 26.12 18.74
C PRO A 363 -15.15 27.44 18.69
N THR A 364 -15.85 28.57 18.63
CA THR A 364 -15.33 29.85 19.10
C THR A 364 -15.15 29.77 20.61
N VAL A 365 -13.90 29.72 21.07
CA VAL A 365 -13.59 29.91 22.49
C VAL A 365 -13.54 31.42 22.74
N THR A 366 -14.63 31.95 23.29
CA THR A 366 -14.65 33.22 24.01
C THR A 366 -13.83 33.07 25.28
N SER A 367 -12.80 33.90 25.42
CA SER A 367 -11.99 34.01 26.63
C SER A 367 -12.80 34.68 27.73
N ASP A 368 -13.16 33.93 28.76
CA ASP A 368 -13.42 34.49 30.09
C ASP A 368 -13.15 33.39 31.13
N CYS A 369 -12.04 33.55 31.86
CA CYS A 369 -11.90 33.12 33.25
C CYS A 369 -10.57 33.65 33.81
N CYS A 370 -10.69 34.71 34.59
CA CYS A 370 -9.68 35.18 35.54
C CYS A 370 -9.28 34.08 36.54
N GLY A 371 -8.03 34.16 37.01
CA GLY A 371 -7.69 33.83 38.40
C GLY A 371 -6.87 32.58 38.63
N HIS A 372 -5.56 32.63 38.42
CA HIS A 372 -4.58 32.68 39.53
C HIS A 372 -3.15 32.76 38.99
N ARG A 373 -2.39 33.69 39.57
CA ARG A 373 -0.97 33.91 39.32
C ARG A 373 -0.18 32.73 39.86
N ASP A 374 0.75 32.22 39.06
CA ASP A 374 2.10 31.95 39.56
C ASP A 374 3.16 32.13 38.47
N ARG A 375 4.27 32.74 38.91
CA ARG A 375 5.31 33.38 38.12
C ARG A 375 6.23 32.35 37.47
N ILE A 376 6.55 32.53 36.19
CA ILE A 376 7.84 32.10 35.63
C ILE A 376 8.46 33.26 34.85
N LEU A 377 9.62 33.69 35.35
CA LEU A 377 10.49 34.74 34.83
C LEU A 377 11.03 34.36 33.44
N CYS A 378 10.79 35.23 32.46
CA CYS A 378 11.59 35.28 31.23
C CYS A 378 12.83 36.15 31.50
N ARG A 379 14.04 35.61 31.28
CA ARG A 379 15.25 36.42 31.09
C ARG A 379 15.55 36.52 29.59
N PRO A 380 15.78 37.73 29.04
CA PRO A 380 16.27 37.90 27.68
C PRO A 380 17.80 37.75 27.62
N VAL A 381 18.29 37.24 26.50
CA VAL A 381 19.72 37.20 26.16
C VAL A 381 20.07 38.49 25.43
N SER A 382 20.95 39.31 26.01
CA SER A 382 21.66 40.41 25.36
C SER A 382 23.12 40.01 25.14
N GLY A 383 23.68 40.40 24.00
CA GLY A 383 25.01 40.01 23.52
C GLY A 383 26.21 40.72 24.16
N GLU A 384 27.37 40.23 23.70
CA GLU A 384 28.70 40.85 23.60
C GLU A 384 29.28 41.58 24.83
N ASP A 385 30.36 41.03 25.41
CA ASP A 385 31.71 41.56 25.19
C ASP A 385 32.79 40.65 25.80
N GLY A 386 34.00 40.71 25.23
CA GLY A 386 35.09 39.75 25.42
C GLY A 386 36.09 40.02 26.54
N THR A 387 37.33 39.54 26.29
CA THR A 387 38.54 39.44 27.14
C THR A 387 38.59 38.25 28.11
N ARG A 388 39.72 37.64 28.46
CA ARG A 388 41.05 37.30 27.89
C ARG A 388 41.75 36.53 29.02
N ASP A 389 42.61 35.56 28.69
CA ASP A 389 43.70 34.98 29.52
C ASP A 389 43.25 34.25 30.82
N VAL A 390 43.67 33.03 31.18
CA VAL A 390 44.86 32.18 30.96
C VAL A 390 44.41 30.72 30.97
#